data_AF-A0A548QT80-F1
#
_entry.id   AF-A0A548QT80-F1
#
_cell.length_a   1.000
_cell.length_b   1.000
_cell.length_c   1.000
_cell.angle_alpha   90.00
_cell.angle_beta   90.00
_cell.angle_gamma   90.00
#
_symmetry.space_group_name_H-M   'P 1'
#
loop_
_entity.id
_entity.type
_entity.pdbx_description
1 polymer ?
#
loop_
_entity_poly.entity_id
_entity_poly.type
_entity_poly.pdbx_seq_one_letter_code
_entity_poly.pdbx_strand_id
1 'polypeptide(L)'
;MVDIEIWLRLMSISSLYGDDMVRIAHWLAKQSHIDAVVLQQTGLTLRQAQRFLSFPRKSIESSLCWLEQPNHHLIPADSEFYPPQLQATTDY
;
A
#
# COMPACT_ATOMS: atom_id res chain seq x y z
N MET A 1 7.22 11.83 0.49
CA MET A 1 6.07 11.30 1.25
C MET A 1 5.37 10.33 0.34
N VAL A 2 5.17 9.08 0.75
CA VAL A 2 4.44 8.09 -0.05
C VAL A 2 2.96 8.41 0.05
N ASP A 3 2.26 8.47 -1.07
CA ASP A 3 0.82 8.71 -1.05
C ASP A 3 0.10 7.57 -0.33
N ILE A 4 -0.73 7.93 0.65
CA ILE A 4 -1.61 7.00 1.38
C ILE A 4 -2.46 6.16 0.40
N GLU A 5 -2.78 6.72 -0.77
CA GLU A 5 -3.42 6.00 -1.86
C GLU A 5 -2.65 4.75 -2.31
N ILE A 6 -1.32 4.82 -2.43
CA ILE A 6 -0.50 3.67 -2.82
C ILE A 6 -0.64 2.57 -1.77
N TRP A 7 -0.58 2.93 -0.49
CA TRP A 7 -0.80 2.01 0.62
C TRP A 7 -2.18 1.37 0.58
N LEU A 8 -3.25 2.15 0.36
CA LEU A 8 -4.62 1.64 0.23
C LEU A 8 -4.76 0.64 -0.92
N ARG A 9 -4.18 0.94 -2.08
CA ARG A 9 -4.18 0.03 -3.23
C ARG A 9 -3.37 -1.24 -2.96
N LEU A 10 -2.21 -1.14 -2.32
CA LEU A 10 -1.39 -2.31 -1.95
C LEU A 10 -2.09 -3.18 -0.90
N MET A 11 -2.80 -2.60 0.07
CA MET A 11 -3.57 -3.35 1.08
C MET A 11 -4.67 -4.22 0.45
N SER A 12 -5.16 -3.87 -0.73
CA SER A 12 -6.12 -4.69 -1.48
C SER A 12 -5.52 -6.00 -2.03
N ILE A 13 -4.18 -6.11 -2.02
CA ILE A 13 -3.42 -7.26 -2.49
C ILE A 13 -3.12 -8.15 -1.29
N SER A 14 -3.97 -9.15 -1.08
CA SER A 14 -3.94 -10.09 0.06
C SER A 14 -2.76 -11.08 0.09
N SER A 15 -1.65 -10.77 -0.57
CA SER A 15 -0.47 -11.65 -0.63
C SER A 15 0.84 -10.85 -0.61
N LEU A 16 0.78 -9.64 -0.04
CA LEU A 16 1.88 -8.69 0.00
C LEU A 16 1.99 -8.18 1.43
N TYR A 17 3.03 -8.58 2.13
CA TYR A 17 3.18 -8.32 3.56
C TYR A 17 4.62 -7.90 3.90
N GLY A 18 4.78 -7.25 5.05
CA GLY A 18 6.09 -6.88 5.58
C GLY A 18 6.92 -5.99 4.65
N ASP A 19 8.21 -6.30 4.56
CA ASP A 19 9.21 -5.49 3.86
C ASP A 19 8.95 -5.37 2.34
N ASP A 20 8.38 -6.40 1.71
CA ASP A 20 8.05 -6.35 0.28
C ASP A 20 6.99 -5.29 -0.01
N MET A 21 5.99 -5.14 0.87
CA MET A 21 4.98 -4.09 0.73
C MET A 21 5.59 -2.70 0.87
N VAL A 22 6.47 -2.49 1.85
CA VAL A 22 7.19 -1.22 2.06
C VAL A 22 8.06 -0.88 0.84
N ARG A 23 8.85 -1.85 0.38
CA ARG A 23 9.74 -1.70 -0.78
C ARG A 23 8.96 -1.30 -2.03
N ILE A 24 7.84 -1.96 -2.29
CA ILE A 24 6.98 -1.68 -3.45
C ILE A 24 6.35 -0.30 -3.32
N ALA A 25 5.81 0.05 -2.14
CA ALA A 25 5.21 1.36 -1.89
C ALA A 25 6.22 2.51 -2.14
N HIS A 26 7.44 2.37 -1.64
CA HIS A 26 8.51 3.35 -1.83
C HIS A 26 8.96 3.47 -3.27
N TRP A 27 9.02 2.35 -3.98
CA TRP A 27 9.41 2.35 -5.38
C TRP A 27 8.32 3.00 -6.25
N LEU A 28 7.05 2.70 -6.00
CA LEU A 28 5.90 3.29 -6.69
C LEU A 28 5.77 4.79 -6.43
N ALA A 29 6.03 5.26 -5.21
CA ALA A 29 6.01 6.68 -4.87
C ALA A 29 7.06 7.53 -5.63
N LYS A 30 8.10 6.88 -6.16
CA LYS A 30 9.12 7.54 -7.00
C LYS A 30 8.75 7.55 -8.49
N GLN A 31 7.72 6.81 -8.90
CA GLN A 31 7.29 6.75 -10.29
C GLN A 31 6.31 7.88 -10.58
N SER A 32 6.55 8.62 -11.67
CA SER A 32 5.61 9.63 -12.15
C SER A 32 4.32 9.03 -12.70
N HIS A 33 4.36 7.75 -13.11
CA HIS A 33 3.22 7.03 -13.65
C HIS A 33 3.27 5.55 -13.24
N ILE A 34 2.14 5.03 -12.74
CA ILE A 34 2.03 3.66 -12.26
C ILE A 34 1.17 2.86 -13.23
N ASP A 35 1.84 2.02 -14.03
CA ASP A 35 1.23 1.10 -15.00
C ASP A 35 1.40 -0.37 -14.61
N ALA A 36 0.69 -1.25 -15.32
CA ALA A 36 0.81 -2.70 -15.12
C ALA A 36 2.26 -3.19 -15.32
N VAL A 37 3.00 -2.59 -16.25
CA VAL A 37 4.41 -2.92 -16.52
C VAL A 37 5.29 -2.52 -15.33
N VAL A 38 5.09 -1.29 -14.83
CA VAL A 38 5.79 -0.74 -13.66
C VAL A 38 5.52 -1.60 -12.43
N LEU A 39 4.28 -2.02 -12.20
CA LEU A 39 3.92 -2.93 -11.11
C LEU A 39 4.62 -4.30 -11.24
N GLN A 40 4.66 -4.89 -12.44
CA GLN A 40 5.33 -6.17 -12.67
C GLN A 40 6.84 -6.13 -12.42
N GLN A 41 7.49 -4.99 -12.66
CA GLN A 41 8.93 -4.82 -12.34
C GLN A 41 9.23 -4.97 -10.85
N THR A 42 8.23 -4.79 -9.99
CA THR A 42 8.40 -4.94 -8.55
C THR A 42 8.29 -6.39 -8.04
N GLY A 43 7.91 -7.33 -8.92
CA GLY A 43 7.62 -8.73 -8.61
C GLY A 43 6.12 -9.06 -8.51
N LEU A 44 5.24 -8.08 -8.70
CA LEU A 44 3.79 -8.31 -8.72
C LEU A 44 3.38 -9.12 -9.95
N THR A 45 2.55 -10.12 -9.77
CA THR A 45 1.88 -10.85 -10.85
C THR A 45 0.90 -9.94 -11.61
N LEU A 46 0.58 -10.31 -12.85
CA LEU A 46 -0.41 -9.59 -13.66
C LEU A 46 -1.75 -9.41 -12.92
N ARG A 47 -2.23 -10.43 -12.19
CA ARG A 47 -3.48 -10.33 -11.42
C ARG A 47 -3.40 -9.30 -10.30
N GLN A 48 -2.28 -9.24 -9.59
CA GLN A 48 -2.09 -8.27 -8.51
C GLN A 48 -1.95 -6.85 -9.08
N ALA A 49 -1.22 -6.68 -10.17
CA ALA A 49 -1.12 -5.41 -10.87
C ALA A 49 -2.49 -4.92 -11.36
N GLN A 50 -3.32 -5.81 -11.92
CA GLN A 50 -4.69 -5.49 -12.31
C GLN A 50 -5.55 -5.09 -11.10
N ARG A 51 -5.47 -5.81 -9.97
CA ARG A 51 -6.20 -5.40 -8.74
C ARG A 51 -5.78 -4.02 -8.24
N PHE A 52 -4.49 -3.71 -8.28
CA PHE A 52 -3.96 -2.39 -7.91
C PHE A 52 -4.53 -1.27 -8.80
N LEU A 53 -4.57 -1.49 -10.11
CA LEU A 53 -5.04 -0.50 -11.09
C LEU A 53 -6.56 -0.37 -11.09
N SER A 54 -7.28 -1.48 -10.94
CA SER A 54 -8.75 -1.53 -10.87
C SER A 54 -9.30 -1.17 -9.48
N PHE A 55 -8.45 -0.76 -8.54
CA PHE A 55 -8.90 -0.38 -7.21
C PHE A 55 -9.84 0.83 -7.28
N PRO A 56 -11.07 0.73 -6.73
CA PRO A 56 -12.08 1.77 -6.91
C PRO A 56 -11.69 3.08 -6.23
N ARG A 57 -11.68 4.17 -7.01
CA ARG A 57 -11.35 5.51 -6.52
C ARG A 57 -12.26 5.97 -5.37
N LYS A 58 -13.54 5.60 -5.42
CA LYS A 58 -14.50 5.85 -4.31
C LYS A 58 -14.06 5.24 -2.98
N SER A 59 -13.42 4.08 -3.00
CA SER A 59 -12.89 3.46 -1.78
C SER A 59 -11.68 4.23 -1.26
N ILE A 60 -10.82 4.72 -2.15
CA ILE A 60 -9.70 5.60 -1.76
C ILE A 60 -10.25 6.87 -1.11
N GLU A 61 -11.18 7.56 -1.76
CA GLU A 61 -11.79 8.79 -1.24
C GLU A 61 -12.51 8.56 0.09
N SER A 62 -13.22 7.44 0.23
CA SER A 62 -13.89 7.08 1.50
C SER A 62 -12.88 6.80 2.61
N SER A 63 -11.78 6.09 2.31
CA SER A 63 -10.70 5.86 3.26
C SER A 63 -9.98 7.15 3.63
N LEU A 64 -9.74 8.05 2.68
CA LEU A 64 -9.13 9.36 2.96
C LEU A 64 -10.05 10.20 3.84
N CYS A 65 -11.35 10.28 3.52
CA CYS A 65 -12.34 10.97 4.35
C CYS A 65 -12.42 10.39 5.77
N TRP A 66 -12.27 9.06 5.91
CA TRP A 66 -12.16 8.42 7.22
C TRP A 66 -10.87 8.82 7.96
N LEU A 67 -9.74 8.91 7.26
CA LEU A 67 -8.45 9.36 7.82
C LEU A 67 -8.40 10.86 8.16
N GLU A 68 -9.23 11.68 7.53
CA GLU A 68 -9.36 13.10 7.87
C GLU A 68 -10.10 13.33 9.20
N GLN A 69 -10.80 12.31 9.72
CA GLN A 69 -11.47 12.40 11.01
C GLN A 69 -10.46 12.36 12.17
N PRO A 70 -10.72 13.08 13.27
CA PRO A 70 -9.83 13.07 14.44
C PRO A 70 -9.65 11.64 14.97
N ASN A 71 -8.43 11.31 15.39
CA ASN A 71 -7.99 10.01 15.90
C ASN A 71 -8.00 8.85 14.88
N HIS A 72 -8.19 9.11 13.59
CA HIS A 72 -8.10 8.10 12.55
C HIS A 72 -6.79 8.26 11.78
N HIS A 73 -5.87 7.31 11.98
CA HIS A 73 -4.56 7.36 11.34
C HIS A 73 -4.22 6.02 10.72
N LEU A 74 -3.72 6.06 9.49
CA LEU A 74 -3.10 4.93 8.86
C LEU A 74 -1.62 4.98 9.21
N ILE A 75 -1.15 3.98 9.96
CA ILE A 75 0.26 3.84 10.29
C ILE A 75 0.85 2.82 9.29
N PRO A 76 1.54 3.27 8.22
CA PRO A 76 2.19 2.34 7.30
C PRO A 76 3.31 1.58 8.01
N ALA A 77 3.66 0.41 7.48
CA ALA A 77 4.73 -0.42 8.04
C ALA A 77 6.12 0.25 8.03
N ASP A 78 6.29 1.31 7.23
CA ASP A 78 7.50 2.15 7.20
C ASP A 78 7.53 3.25 8.28
N SER A 79 6.41 3.48 8.97
CA SER A 79 6.33 4.53 9.98
C SER A 79 7.07 4.16 11.25
N GLU A 80 7.80 5.12 11.82
CA GLU A 80 8.42 5.01 13.15
C GLU A 80 7.40 4.69 14.27
N PHE A 81 6.13 5.00 14.04
CA PHE A 81 5.03 4.73 14.96
C PHE A 81 4.41 3.34 14.78
N TYR A 82 4.89 2.54 13.82
CA TYR A 82 4.42 1.17 13.63
C TYR A 82 4.90 0.31 14.81
N PRO A 83 3.99 -0.32 15.58
CA PRO A 83 4.37 -1.02 16.79
C PRO A 83 5.29 -2.21 16.45
N PRO A 84 6.49 -2.30 17.04
CA PRO A 84 7.47 -3.34 16.71
C PRO A 84 6.97 -4.75 17.03
N GLN A 85 5.97 -4.87 17.91
CA GLN A 85 5.32 -6.13 18.23
C GLN A 85 4.52 -6.71 17.06
N LEU A 86 3.94 -5.86 16.19
CA LEU A 86 3.27 -6.30 14.95
C LEU A 86 4.28 -6.53 13.81
N GLN A 87 5.44 -5.87 13.85
CA GLN A 87 6.52 -6.14 12.91
C GLN A 87 7.19 -7.49 13.19
N ALA A 88 7.28 -7.88 14.46
CA ALA A 88 7.90 -9.13 14.90
C ALA A 88 6.99 -10.37 14.76
N THR A 89 5.69 -10.19 14.50
CA THR A 89 4.81 -11.33 14.21
C THR A 89 5.12 -11.89 12.82
N THR A 90 5.75 -13.06 12.80
CA THR A 90 5.84 -13.89 11.60
C THR A 90 4.42 -14.28 11.19
N ASP A 91 3.96 -13.79 10.04
CA ASP A 91 2.70 -14.19 9.43
C ASP A 91 2.74 -15.72 9.21
N TYR A 92 1.96 -16.46 10.00
CA TYR A 92 1.93 -17.94 10.03
C TYR A 92 0.71 -18.48 9.28
#